data_AF-A0A655J6R8-F1
#
_entry.id   AF-A0A655J6R8-F1
#
_cell.length_a   1.000
_cell.length_b   1.000
_cell.length_c   1.000
_cell.angle_alpha   90.00
_cell.angle_beta   90.00
_cell.angle_gamma   90.00
#
_symmetry.space_group_name_H-M   'P 1'
#
loop_
_entity.id
_entity.type
_entity.pdbx_description
1 polymer ?
#
loop_
_entity_poly.entity_id
_entity_poly.type
_entity_poly.pdbx_seq_one_letter_code
_entity_poly.pdbx_strand_id
1 'polypeptide(L)'
;MIRASAAAALVCVGAIGVHHFRPERVGSTAAALALSAQCPVAIVRPHRVPIGRDAAWIVVEADGSSDIGVLLGAVMAEARLRDSPVRVVTCRQSGVGDTGDDVRASLDRWLARWQPRYPDVRVQSAAVHGELLDYLAGLGRSVHMVVLSASDQEHVEQLVGAPGNAVLQEAGCTLLVVGQQYL
;
A
#
# COMPACT_ATOMS: atom_id res chain seq x y z
N MET A 1 8.69 14.04 -15.77
CA MET A 1 7.65 13.40 -14.92
C MET A 1 7.56 14.06 -13.55
N ILE A 2 8.64 14.16 -12.76
CA ILE A 2 8.59 14.79 -11.42
C ILE A 2 8.00 16.22 -11.46
N ARG A 3 8.52 17.14 -12.29
CA ARG A 3 7.92 18.49 -12.40
C ARG A 3 6.45 18.50 -12.83
N ALA A 4 6.04 17.56 -13.67
CA ALA A 4 4.67 17.47 -14.15
C ALA A 4 3.71 16.93 -13.05
N SER A 5 4.24 16.17 -12.08
CA SER A 5 3.45 15.64 -10.97
C SER A 5 2.88 16.74 -10.07
N ALA A 6 3.50 17.92 -10.02
CA ALA A 6 3.02 19.06 -9.24
C ALA A 6 1.61 19.56 -9.62
N ALA A 7 1.15 19.27 -10.85
CA ALA A 7 -0.17 19.64 -11.34
C ALA A 7 -1.08 18.43 -11.60
N ALA A 8 -0.64 17.22 -11.24
CA ALA A 8 -1.38 15.99 -11.48
C ALA A 8 -2.12 15.56 -10.20
N ALA A 9 -3.34 15.04 -10.36
CA ALA A 9 -4.03 14.39 -9.26
C ALA A 9 -3.40 13.02 -8.92
N LEU A 10 -2.93 12.28 -9.93
CA LEU A 10 -2.31 10.98 -9.76
C LEU A 10 -1.38 10.72 -10.96
N VAL A 11 -0.21 10.16 -10.71
CA VAL A 11 0.66 9.63 -11.77
C VAL A 11 0.59 8.11 -11.78
N CYS A 12 0.15 7.54 -12.89
CA CYS A 12 0.16 6.09 -13.11
C CYS A 12 1.34 5.71 -14.01
N VAL A 13 2.18 4.78 -13.54
CA VAL A 13 3.32 4.26 -14.31
C VAL A 13 3.40 2.75 -14.21
N GLY A 14 3.86 2.10 -15.27
CA GLY A 14 4.14 0.67 -15.24
C GLY A 14 5.35 0.35 -14.37
N ALA A 15 5.33 -0.79 -13.67
CA ALA A 15 6.48 -1.25 -12.89
C ALA A 15 7.70 -1.59 -13.75
N ILE A 16 7.49 -1.96 -15.02
CA ILE A 16 8.53 -2.45 -15.93
C ILE A 16 8.72 -1.45 -17.07
N GLY A 17 9.99 -1.09 -17.36
CA GLY A 17 10.37 -0.24 -18.48
C GLY A 17 10.65 -1.02 -19.77
N VAL A 18 10.58 -0.34 -20.91
CA VAL A 18 10.69 -0.92 -22.27
C VAL A 18 12.08 -1.43 -22.66
N HIS A 19 13.16 -0.99 -22.00
CA HIS A 19 14.55 -1.23 -22.47
C HIS A 19 15.50 -1.90 -21.46
N HIS A 20 15.11 -2.10 -20.20
CA HIS A 20 15.96 -2.68 -19.16
C HIS A 20 15.21 -3.73 -18.35
N PHE A 21 14.96 -4.88 -18.98
CA PHE A 21 14.22 -5.99 -18.39
C PHE A 21 15.10 -6.76 -17.40
N ARG A 22 14.92 -6.48 -16.11
CA ARG A 22 15.11 -7.47 -15.05
C ARG A 22 13.77 -7.62 -14.34
N PRO A 23 13.10 -8.78 -14.38
CA PRO A 23 11.75 -8.93 -13.82
C PRO A 23 11.70 -8.61 -12.32
N GLU A 24 12.84 -8.66 -11.65
CA GLU A 24 13.01 -8.38 -10.22
C GLU A 24 13.19 -6.89 -9.89
N ARG A 25 13.36 -5.97 -10.84
CA ARG A 25 13.56 -4.54 -10.55
C ARG A 25 12.44 -3.66 -11.09
N VAL A 26 12.00 -2.70 -10.27
CA VAL A 26 11.18 -1.58 -10.74
C VAL A 26 11.99 -0.73 -11.71
N GLY A 27 11.36 -0.25 -12.79
CA GLY A 27 11.98 0.67 -13.73
C GLY A 27 12.42 1.96 -13.03
N SER A 28 13.58 2.51 -13.43
CA SER A 28 14.17 3.70 -12.79
C SER A 28 13.21 4.89 -12.73
N THR A 29 12.37 5.08 -13.75
CA THR A 29 11.34 6.12 -13.76
C THR A 29 10.27 5.90 -12.70
N ALA A 30 9.80 4.67 -12.51
CA ALA A 30 8.78 4.36 -11.52
C ALA A 30 9.34 4.50 -10.09
N ALA A 31 10.56 4.02 -9.85
CA ALA A 31 11.24 4.22 -8.56
C ALA A 31 11.47 5.71 -8.24
N ALA A 32 11.97 6.50 -9.20
CA ALA A 32 12.16 7.94 -9.00
C ALA A 32 10.86 8.70 -8.76
N LEU A 33 9.74 8.26 -9.36
CA LEU A 33 8.44 8.87 -9.11
C LEU A 33 7.92 8.52 -7.73
N ALA A 34 8.01 7.27 -7.29
CA ALA A 34 7.60 6.86 -5.95
C ALA A 34 8.27 7.68 -4.83
N LEU A 35 9.54 8.07 -5.03
CA LEU A 35 10.32 8.78 -4.01
C LEU A 35 10.24 10.30 -4.12
N SER A 36 9.85 10.86 -5.25
CA SER A 36 10.04 12.31 -5.52
C SER A 36 8.88 13.00 -6.23
N ALA A 37 7.80 12.29 -6.56
CA ALA A 37 6.62 12.94 -7.10
C ALA A 37 5.94 13.85 -6.06
N GLN A 38 5.30 14.90 -6.56
CA GLN A 38 4.53 15.89 -5.79
C GLN A 38 3.02 15.59 -5.83
N CYS A 39 2.65 14.39 -6.26
CA CYS A 39 1.30 13.84 -6.21
C CYS A 39 1.40 12.34 -5.92
N PRO A 40 0.29 11.66 -5.61
CA PRO A 40 0.31 10.21 -5.51
C PRO A 40 0.82 9.53 -6.77
N VAL A 41 1.42 8.36 -6.58
CA VAL A 41 2.00 7.55 -7.64
C VAL A 41 1.47 6.13 -7.55
N ALA A 42 0.79 5.68 -8.60
CA ALA A 42 0.42 4.28 -8.77
C ALA A 42 1.45 3.59 -9.68
N ILE A 43 2.20 2.65 -9.12
CA ILE A 43 3.05 1.73 -9.86
C ILE A 43 2.23 0.48 -10.18
N VAL A 44 1.77 0.42 -11.42
CA VAL A 44 0.84 -0.61 -11.91
C VAL A 44 1.63 -1.78 -12.47
N ARG A 45 1.21 -2.99 -12.08
CA ARG A 45 1.72 -4.26 -12.63
C ARG A 45 0.64 -4.90 -13.49
N PRO A 46 1.00 -5.66 -14.53
CA PRO A 46 0.02 -6.40 -15.32
C PRO A 46 -0.72 -7.36 -14.39
N HIS A 47 -1.96 -7.02 -14.10
CA HIS A 47 -2.79 -7.78 -13.19
C HIS A 47 -3.21 -9.09 -13.86
N ARG A 48 -2.81 -10.23 -13.27
CA ARG A 48 -3.42 -11.50 -13.61
C ARG A 48 -4.71 -11.57 -12.80
N VAL A 49 -5.84 -11.34 -13.45
CA VAL A 49 -7.18 -11.40 -12.84
C VAL A 49 -7.25 -12.61 -11.91
N PRO A 50 -7.51 -12.43 -10.60
CA PRO A 50 -7.71 -13.54 -9.68
C PRO A 50 -8.83 -14.42 -10.24
N ILE A 51 -8.53 -15.69 -10.45
CA ILE A 51 -9.53 -16.68 -10.86
C ILE A 51 -10.34 -17.02 -9.60
N GLY A 52 -11.35 -16.21 -9.26
CA GLY A 52 -12.19 -16.44 -8.08
C GLY A 52 -12.89 -15.19 -7.54
N ARG A 53 -13.91 -15.40 -6.70
CA ARG A 53 -14.70 -14.36 -6.02
C ARG A 53 -14.07 -13.83 -4.72
N ASP A 54 -12.87 -14.28 -4.37
CA ASP A 54 -12.20 -13.79 -3.17
C ASP A 54 -11.75 -12.36 -3.40
N ALA A 55 -12.37 -11.45 -2.66
CA ALA A 55 -12.15 -10.02 -2.81
C ALA A 55 -10.68 -9.69 -2.51
N ALA A 56 -9.96 -9.25 -3.54
CA ALA A 56 -8.55 -8.95 -3.42
C ALA A 56 -8.36 -7.71 -2.52
N TRP A 57 -7.60 -7.87 -1.44
CA TRP A 57 -7.42 -6.86 -0.42
C TRP A 57 -6.62 -5.67 -0.95
N ILE A 58 -6.99 -4.47 -0.47
CA ILE A 58 -6.11 -3.31 -0.42
C ILE A 58 -5.45 -3.30 0.95
N VAL A 59 -4.13 -3.39 1.00
CA VAL A 59 -3.35 -3.40 2.24
C VAL A 59 -2.75 -2.02 2.47
N VAL A 60 -2.87 -1.51 3.70
CA VAL A 60 -2.17 -0.31 4.17
C VAL A 60 -1.51 -0.60 5.51
N GLU A 61 -0.29 -0.12 5.69
CA GLU A 61 0.39 -0.19 6.97
C GLU A 61 0.06 1.05 7.82
N ALA A 62 -0.37 0.79 9.05
CA ALA A 62 -0.45 1.74 10.14
C ALA A 62 0.82 1.61 10.98
N ASP A 63 1.83 2.40 10.62
CA ASP A 63 3.12 2.51 11.29
C ASP A 63 3.07 3.46 12.52
N GLY A 64 1.91 4.07 12.80
CA GLY A 64 1.73 5.04 13.87
C GLY A 64 2.21 6.46 13.51
N SER A 65 2.57 6.72 12.24
CA SER A 65 2.90 8.06 11.76
C SER A 65 1.70 9.01 11.86
N SER A 66 1.99 10.31 11.95
CA SER A 66 0.99 11.37 12.00
C SER A 66 0.16 11.51 10.71
N ASP A 67 0.55 10.82 9.64
CA ASP A 67 -0.07 10.85 8.31
C ASP A 67 -1.23 9.85 8.15
N ILE A 68 -1.36 8.88 9.07
CA ILE A 68 -2.26 7.72 8.88
C ILE A 68 -3.73 8.08 8.56
N GLY A 69 -4.21 9.25 8.97
CA GLY A 69 -5.55 9.75 8.61
C GLY A 69 -5.69 10.14 7.13
N VAL A 70 -4.69 10.79 6.53
CA VAL A 70 -4.70 11.16 5.11
C VAL A 70 -4.53 9.90 4.25
N LEU A 71 -3.58 9.05 4.63
CA LEU A 71 -3.36 7.75 4.00
C LEU A 71 -4.63 6.90 4.02
N LEU A 72 -5.29 6.76 5.18
CA LEU A 72 -6.54 5.99 5.27
C LEU A 72 -7.66 6.65 4.46
N GLY A 73 -7.77 7.97 4.44
CA GLY A 73 -8.74 8.67 3.60
C GLY A 73 -8.60 8.28 2.12
N ALA A 74 -7.36 8.28 1.61
CA ALA A 74 -7.06 7.86 0.25
C ALA A 74 -7.35 6.37 0.02
N VAL A 75 -6.95 5.50 0.96
CA VAL A 75 -7.21 4.05 0.89
C VAL A 75 -8.70 3.75 0.84
N MET A 76 -9.50 4.40 1.69
CA MET A 76 -10.95 4.16 1.75
C MET A 76 -11.67 4.67 0.51
N ALA A 77 -11.24 5.81 -0.05
CA ALA A 77 -11.75 6.30 -1.33
C ALA A 77 -11.42 5.34 -2.47
N GLU A 78 -10.18 4.84 -2.53
CA GLU A 78 -9.74 3.88 -3.55
C GLU A 78 -10.46 2.53 -3.42
N ALA A 79 -10.62 2.03 -2.20
CA ALA A 79 -11.35 0.81 -1.89
C ALA A 79 -12.81 0.87 -2.34
N ARG A 80 -13.47 2.00 -2.10
CA ARG A 80 -14.84 2.25 -2.55
C ARG A 80 -14.97 2.25 -4.07
N LEU A 81 -14.02 2.90 -4.77
CA LEU A 81 -14.00 2.92 -6.24
C LEU A 81 -13.80 1.52 -6.84
N ARG A 82 -13.12 0.63 -6.12
CA ARG A 82 -12.75 -0.71 -6.58
C ARG A 82 -13.63 -1.83 -6.02
N ASP A 83 -14.65 -1.52 -5.24
CA ASP A 83 -15.45 -2.50 -4.49
C ASP A 83 -14.58 -3.54 -3.76
N SER A 84 -13.51 -3.06 -3.11
CA SER A 84 -12.47 -3.91 -2.55
C SER A 84 -12.36 -3.72 -1.04
N PRO A 85 -12.15 -4.79 -0.26
CA PRO A 85 -12.00 -4.68 1.17
C PRO A 85 -10.60 -4.16 1.53
N VAL A 86 -10.53 -3.42 2.65
CA VAL A 86 -9.29 -2.84 3.17
C VAL A 86 -8.80 -3.66 4.34
N ARG A 87 -7.49 -3.96 4.33
CA ARG A 87 -6.80 -4.49 5.49
C ARG A 87 -5.78 -3.49 5.98
N VAL A 88 -5.97 -3.00 7.20
CA VAL A 88 -5.03 -2.11 7.88
C VAL A 88 -4.17 -2.97 8.77
N VAL A 89 -2.87 -3.00 8.48
CA VAL A 89 -1.91 -3.82 9.20
C VAL A 89 -1.00 -2.95 10.05
N THR A 90 -0.54 -3.48 11.17
CA THR A 90 0.53 -2.86 11.93
C THR A 90 1.61 -3.90 12.13
N CYS A 91 2.80 -3.63 11.60
CA CYS A 91 3.94 -4.51 11.68
C CYS A 91 4.76 -4.12 12.91
N ARG A 92 5.07 -5.09 13.76
CA ARG A 92 5.91 -4.86 14.95
C ARG A 92 7.04 -5.87 14.98
N GLN A 93 8.24 -5.36 15.22
CA GLN A 93 9.37 -6.14 15.71
C GLN A 93 9.15 -6.37 17.21
N SER A 94 9.30 -7.61 17.67
CA SER A 94 9.02 -8.06 19.05
C SER A 94 9.49 -7.06 20.12
N GLY A 95 8.55 -6.49 20.87
CA GLY A 95 8.82 -5.67 22.06
C GLY A 95 8.04 -6.20 23.27
N VAL A 96 8.64 -6.14 24.45
CA VAL A 96 8.01 -6.59 25.70
C VAL A 96 6.95 -5.57 26.12
N GLY A 97 5.69 -6.00 26.20
CA GLY A 97 4.67 -5.30 27.00
C GLY A 97 3.29 -5.08 26.38
N ASP A 98 3.09 -5.34 25.08
CA ASP A 98 1.81 -5.10 24.40
C ASP A 98 1.45 -6.37 23.61
N THR A 99 0.36 -7.06 23.96
CA THR A 99 -0.03 -8.26 23.21
C THR A 99 -0.58 -7.86 21.84
N GLY A 100 -0.42 -8.70 20.81
CA GLY A 100 -0.95 -8.39 19.47
C GLY A 100 -2.45 -8.09 19.47
N ASP A 101 -3.19 -8.59 20.46
CA ASP A 101 -4.60 -8.30 20.66
C ASP A 101 -4.87 -6.86 21.15
N ASP A 102 -4.04 -6.30 22.03
CA ASP A 102 -4.18 -4.92 22.52
C ASP A 102 -3.98 -3.91 21.38
N VAL A 103 -2.99 -4.18 20.54
CA VAL A 103 -2.69 -3.38 19.34
C VAL A 103 -3.85 -3.46 18.35
N ARG A 104 -4.33 -4.68 18.08
CA ARG A 104 -5.48 -4.90 17.18
C ARG A 104 -6.73 -4.19 17.68
N ALA A 105 -7.04 -4.30 18.97
CA ALA A 105 -8.19 -3.63 19.58
C ALA A 105 -8.08 -2.10 19.52
N SER A 106 -6.87 -1.56 19.67
CA SER A 106 -6.60 -0.12 19.52
C SER A 106 -6.82 0.34 18.07
N LEU A 107 -6.35 -0.46 17.10
CA LEU A 107 -6.56 -0.21 15.68
C LEU A 107 -8.04 -0.30 15.30
N ASP A 108 -8.77 -1.32 15.77
CA ASP A 108 -10.21 -1.46 15.58
C ASP A 108 -10.99 -0.24 16.09
N ARG A 109 -10.65 0.24 17.30
CA ARG A 109 -11.28 1.43 17.88
C ARG A 109 -11.02 2.67 17.04
N TRP A 110 -9.82 2.81 16.48
CA TRP A 110 -9.49 3.90 15.58
C TRP A 110 -10.26 3.80 14.25
N LEU A 111 -10.33 2.61 13.65
CA LEU A 111 -11.06 2.34 12.39
C LEU A 111 -12.57 2.52 12.53
N ALA A 112 -13.15 2.19 13.68
CA ALA A 112 -14.57 2.41 13.96
C ALA A 112 -14.99 3.88 13.80
N ARG A 113 -14.05 4.84 13.96
CA ARG A 113 -14.30 6.27 13.73
C ARG A 113 -14.49 6.63 12.25
N TRP A 114 -13.98 5.81 11.35
CA TRP A 114 -14.05 6.00 9.89
C TRP A 114 -15.26 5.30 9.27
N GLN A 115 -15.81 4.28 9.92
CA GLN A 115 -16.92 3.48 9.42
C GLN A 115 -18.16 4.30 9.01
N PRO A 116 -18.59 5.35 9.75
CA PRO A 116 -19.73 6.16 9.33
C PRO A 116 -19.53 6.88 7.99
N ARG A 117 -18.28 7.20 7.62
CA ARG A 117 -17.95 7.91 6.38
C ARG A 117 -17.84 6.96 5.17
N TYR A 118 -17.60 5.68 5.42
CA TYR A 118 -17.41 4.65 4.40
C TYR A 118 -18.13 3.35 4.79
N PRO A 119 -19.48 3.35 4.86
CA PRO A 119 -20.26 2.21 5.32
C PRO A 119 -20.23 1.01 4.36
N ASP A 120 -19.90 1.26 3.09
CA ASP A 120 -19.81 0.29 2.01
C ASP A 120 -18.44 -0.40 1.92
N VAL A 121 -17.42 0.13 2.59
CA VAL A 121 -16.07 -0.44 2.58
C VAL A 121 -15.89 -1.39 3.76
N ARG A 122 -15.64 -2.67 3.48
CA ARG A 122 -15.27 -3.64 4.51
C ARG A 122 -13.83 -3.39 4.96
N VAL A 123 -13.63 -3.03 6.22
CA VAL A 123 -12.31 -2.81 6.80
C VAL A 123 -11.99 -3.88 7.83
N GLN A 124 -10.76 -4.38 7.84
CA GLN A 124 -10.23 -5.28 8.86
C GLN A 124 -8.88 -4.80 9.37
N SER A 125 -8.66 -4.92 10.68
CA SER A 125 -7.35 -4.72 11.30
C SER A 125 -6.56 -6.04 11.35
N ALA A 126 -5.24 -5.96 11.30
CA ALA A 126 -4.37 -7.08 11.64
C ALA A 126 -3.11 -6.59 12.35
N ALA A 127 -2.79 -7.18 13.50
CA ALA A 127 -1.48 -7.04 14.13
C ALA A 127 -0.56 -8.12 13.57
N VAL A 128 0.54 -7.71 12.96
CA VAL A 128 1.47 -8.58 12.25
C VAL A 128 2.80 -8.60 12.99
N HIS A 129 3.34 -9.81 13.14
CA HIS A 129 4.67 -10.01 13.68
C HIS A 129 5.69 -10.05 12.54
N GLY A 130 6.73 -9.21 12.61
CA GLY A 130 7.72 -9.07 11.54
C GLY A 130 7.44 -7.89 10.62
N GLU A 131 8.05 -7.91 9.44
CA GLU A 131 8.00 -6.79 8.48
C GLU A 131 6.80 -6.86 7.52
N LEU A 132 6.41 -5.71 6.96
CA LEU A 132 5.35 -5.63 5.95
C LEU A 132 5.67 -6.52 4.73
N LEU A 133 6.93 -6.56 4.32
CA LEU A 133 7.34 -7.33 3.14
C LEU A 133 7.06 -8.84 3.30
N ASP A 134 7.39 -9.41 4.46
CA ASP A 134 7.13 -10.83 4.77
C ASP A 134 5.62 -11.12 4.80
N TYR A 135 4.85 -10.18 5.37
CA TYR A 135 3.40 -10.27 5.39
C TYR A 135 2.78 -10.29 3.99
N LEU A 136 3.24 -9.39 3.11
CA LEU A 136 2.79 -9.34 1.73
C LEU A 136 3.17 -10.61 0.95
N ALA A 137 4.37 -11.15 1.19
CA ALA A 137 4.79 -12.41 0.60
C ALA A 137 3.88 -13.57 1.01
N GLY A 138 3.45 -13.61 2.28
CA GLY A 138 2.53 -14.63 2.79
C GLY A 138 1.10 -14.56 2.23
N LEU A 139 0.63 -13.38 1.81
CA LEU A 139 -0.72 -13.21 1.25
C LEU A 139 -0.84 -13.63 -0.22
N GLY A 140 0.28 -13.64 -0.96
CA GLY A 140 0.31 -13.95 -2.38
C GLY A 140 -0.70 -13.10 -3.18
N ARG A 141 -1.52 -13.77 -4.01
CA ARG A 141 -2.50 -13.11 -4.90
C ARG A 141 -3.79 -12.65 -4.22
N SER A 142 -3.86 -12.74 -2.89
CA SER A 142 -5.02 -12.25 -2.13
C SER A 142 -4.98 -10.72 -1.99
N VAL A 143 -3.87 -10.08 -2.33
CA VAL A 143 -3.71 -8.62 -2.36
C VAL A 143 -3.62 -8.19 -3.82
N HIS A 144 -4.26 -7.08 -4.17
CA HIS A 144 -4.08 -6.47 -5.50
C HIS A 144 -3.50 -5.05 -5.41
N MET A 145 -3.49 -4.46 -4.22
CA MET A 145 -2.94 -3.14 -3.99
C MET A 145 -2.32 -3.03 -2.61
N VAL A 146 -1.15 -2.41 -2.54
CA VAL A 146 -0.51 -1.95 -1.31
C VAL A 146 -0.43 -0.44 -1.36
N VAL A 147 -0.80 0.22 -0.27
CA VAL A 147 -0.75 1.68 -0.14
C VAL A 147 0.26 2.07 0.94
N LEU A 148 1.21 2.92 0.58
CA LEU A 148 2.22 3.46 1.48
C LEU A 148 2.12 4.99 1.57
N SER A 149 2.56 5.53 2.71
CA SER A 149 2.81 6.97 2.81
C SER A 149 4.11 7.33 2.08
N ALA A 150 4.09 8.45 1.34
CA ALA A 150 5.30 9.03 0.74
C ALA A 150 6.27 9.57 1.80
N SER A 151 5.80 9.83 3.02
CA SER A 151 6.65 10.24 4.14
C SER A 151 7.55 9.10 4.64
N ASP A 152 7.17 7.86 4.35
CA ASP A 152 7.89 6.66 4.75
C ASP A 152 8.82 6.20 3.61
N GLN A 153 9.91 6.95 3.43
CA GLN A 153 10.84 6.70 2.34
C GLN A 153 11.50 5.32 2.46
N GLU A 154 11.73 4.82 3.66
CA GLU A 154 12.35 3.50 3.88
C GLU A 154 11.45 2.38 3.35
N HIS A 155 10.16 2.37 3.72
CA HIS A 155 9.23 1.36 3.19
C HIS A 155 8.99 1.51 1.69
N VAL A 156 8.94 2.75 1.17
CA VAL A 156 8.84 2.99 -0.28
C VAL A 156 10.07 2.42 -1.00
N GLU A 157 11.28 2.69 -0.51
CA GLU A 157 12.54 2.17 -1.04
C GLU A 157 12.59 0.64 -0.98
N GLN A 158 12.13 0.04 0.12
CA GLN A 158 12.06 -1.42 0.28
C GLN A 158 11.15 -2.06 -0.79
N LEU A 159 9.95 -1.49 -1.01
CA LEU A 159 8.97 -2.04 -1.97
C LEU A 159 9.32 -1.77 -3.44
N VAL A 160 10.02 -0.68 -3.77
CA VAL A 160 10.54 -0.46 -5.14
C VAL A 160 11.89 -1.14 -5.38
N GLY A 161 12.58 -1.53 -4.31
CA GLY A 161 13.79 -2.34 -4.33
C GLY A 161 13.55 -3.75 -4.88
N ALA A 162 14.64 -4.47 -5.16
CA ALA A 162 14.56 -5.80 -5.74
C ALA A 162 13.71 -6.82 -4.94
N PRO A 163 13.90 -6.98 -3.61
CA PRO A 163 13.13 -7.97 -2.86
C PRO A 163 11.64 -7.61 -2.77
N GLY A 164 11.32 -6.33 -2.52
CA GLY A 164 9.94 -5.83 -2.51
C GLY A 164 9.25 -5.97 -3.86
N ASN A 165 9.95 -5.64 -4.94
CA ASN A 165 9.38 -5.74 -6.27
C ASN A 165 9.14 -7.19 -6.68
N ALA A 166 9.99 -8.14 -6.29
CA ALA A 166 9.76 -9.56 -6.55
C ALA A 166 8.45 -10.03 -5.91
N VAL A 167 8.20 -9.68 -4.64
CA VAL A 167 6.95 -10.00 -3.93
C VAL A 167 5.73 -9.37 -4.62
N LEU A 168 5.81 -8.07 -4.95
CA LEU A 168 4.71 -7.37 -5.62
C LEU A 168 4.45 -7.89 -7.04
N GLN A 169 5.49 -8.32 -7.75
CA GLN A 169 5.41 -8.93 -9.08
C GLN A 169 4.73 -10.29 -9.03
N GLU A 170 5.08 -11.14 -8.06
CA GLU A 170 4.47 -12.46 -7.87
C GLU A 170 2.98 -12.37 -7.53
N ALA A 171 2.63 -11.41 -6.66
CA ALA A 171 1.26 -11.13 -6.28
C ALA A 171 0.45 -10.41 -7.38
N GLY A 172 1.11 -9.75 -8.33
CA GLY A 172 0.45 -8.90 -9.33
C GLY A 172 -0.15 -7.63 -8.71
N CYS A 173 0.48 -7.13 -7.66
CA CYS A 173 0.02 -6.01 -6.84
C CYS A 173 0.40 -4.65 -7.44
N THR A 174 -0.53 -3.71 -7.40
CA THR A 174 -0.24 -2.28 -7.59
C THR A 174 0.34 -1.70 -6.30
N LEU A 175 1.37 -0.86 -6.41
CA LEU A 175 1.85 -0.05 -5.28
C LEU A 175 1.33 1.37 -5.47
N LEU A 176 0.60 1.90 -4.48
CA LEU A 176 0.15 3.28 -4.45
C LEU A 176 0.91 4.02 -3.34
N VAL A 177 1.66 5.06 -3.72
CA VAL A 177 2.35 5.93 -2.76
C VAL A 177 1.59 7.24 -2.66
N VAL A 178 1.18 7.63 -1.44
CA VAL A 178 0.35 8.82 -1.17
C VAL A 178 1.10 9.77 -0.24
N GLY A 179 1.24 11.04 -0.61
CA GLY A 179 1.87 12.05 0.25
C GLY A 179 0.87 13.06 0.82
N GLN A 180 1.31 13.82 1.82
CA GLN A 180 0.56 14.89 2.49
C GLN A 180 0.01 15.99 1.55
N GLN A 181 0.61 16.19 0.38
CA GLN A 181 0.17 17.22 -0.59
C GLN A 181 -1.12 16.84 -1.35
N TYR A 182 -1.74 15.73 -0.97
CA TYR A 182 -2.94 15.16 -1.62
C TYR A 182 -4.27 15.62 -1.02
N LEU A 183 -4.29 16.70 -0.23
CA LEU A 183 -5.51 17.32 0.29
C LEU A 183 -5.51 18.84 0.08
#